data_AF-A0A2N5Z1E1-F1
#
_entry.id   AF-A0A2N5Z1E1-F1
#
_cell.length_a   1.000
_cell.length_b   1.000
_cell.length_c   1.000
_cell.angle_alpha   90.00
_cell.angle_beta   90.00
_cell.angle_gamma   90.00
#
_symmetry.space_group_name_H-M   'P 1'
#
loop_
_entity.id
_entity.type
_entity.pdbx_description
1 polymer ?
#
loop_
_entity_poly.entity_id
_entity_poly.type
_entity_poly.pdbx_seq_one_letter_code
_entity_poly.pdbx_strand_id
1 'polypeptide(L)'
;MKTQLTFLSVVMILVAGNFIFSSCERHTSSSTGWDYNNQDNGGFEYVDFIEQETCPGLVLVEGGTFSMGKVEQDVVYDWDNAPRRVTVSSFYMDETEVTNVNYREYIYWLQRVFLDYPEVMKQALPDTLVWLSKLGYNDPYMEYYFRHPAYQEYPVVGVNWKQARDFCAWRTDRVNELIMIREGLLFMDPNQQGEENFNTDAYFAGQYVGMVRDPYPDLNPNSDFRNLRMEDGILLPRYRLPTEAEWEFAALANIGNTY
;
A
#
# COMPACT_ATOMS: atom_id res chain seq x y z
N MET A 1 -27.00 -66.67 4.90
CA MET A 1 -27.24 -65.30 4.38
C MET A 1 -27.52 -64.26 5.46
N LYS A 2 -28.25 -64.56 6.55
CA LYS A 2 -28.55 -63.56 7.61
C LYS A 2 -27.31 -63.04 8.37
N THR A 3 -26.29 -63.87 8.62
CA THR A 3 -25.06 -63.50 9.34
C THR A 3 -24.08 -62.63 8.52
N GLN A 4 -24.09 -62.76 7.20
CA GLN A 4 -23.29 -61.93 6.29
C GLN A 4 -23.88 -60.52 6.13
N LEU A 5 -25.22 -60.39 6.11
CA LEU A 5 -25.91 -59.10 6.07
C LEU A 5 -25.70 -58.29 7.35
N THR A 6 -25.73 -58.94 8.53
CA THR A 6 -25.49 -58.27 9.82
C THR A 6 -24.05 -57.78 9.98
N PHE A 7 -23.08 -58.50 9.41
CA PHE A 7 -21.68 -58.08 9.44
C PHE A 7 -21.45 -56.86 8.52
N LEU A 8 -22.05 -56.86 7.33
CA LEU A 8 -21.98 -55.72 6.40
C LEU A 8 -22.65 -54.45 6.97
N SER A 9 -23.78 -54.60 7.68
CA SER A 9 -24.46 -53.47 8.33
C SER A 9 -23.65 -52.89 9.50
N VAL A 10 -22.94 -53.72 10.27
CA VAL A 10 -22.09 -53.26 11.38
C VAL A 10 -20.84 -52.55 10.84
N VAL A 11 -20.26 -53.01 9.74
CA VAL A 11 -19.13 -52.34 9.06
C VAL A 11 -19.56 -50.99 8.48
N MET A 12 -20.76 -50.89 7.88
CA MET A 12 -21.31 -49.61 7.40
C MET A 12 -21.54 -48.60 8.54
N ILE A 13 -21.98 -49.05 9.72
CA ILE A 13 -22.15 -48.18 10.90
C ILE A 13 -20.79 -47.72 11.46
N LEU A 14 -19.77 -48.58 11.45
CA LEU A 14 -18.40 -48.22 11.87
C LEU A 14 -17.71 -47.26 10.89
N VAL A 15 -17.94 -47.42 9.59
CA VAL A 15 -17.41 -46.49 8.56
C VAL A 15 -18.15 -45.15 8.61
N ALA A 16 -19.47 -45.15 8.82
CA ALA A 16 -20.25 -43.93 9.01
C ALA A 16 -19.88 -43.19 10.31
N GLY A 17 -19.55 -43.91 11.39
CA GLY A 17 -19.11 -43.32 12.66
C GLY A 17 -17.78 -42.57 12.57
N ASN A 18 -16.91 -42.92 11.62
CA ASN A 18 -15.63 -42.23 11.41
C ASN A 18 -15.74 -40.93 10.60
N PHE A 19 -16.88 -40.65 9.96
CA PHE A 19 -17.11 -39.42 9.20
C PHE A 19 -17.66 -38.25 10.04
N ILE A 20 -17.93 -38.44 11.34
CA ILE A 20 -18.61 -37.43 12.18
C ILE A 20 -17.63 -36.53 12.95
N PHE A 21 -16.33 -36.87 13.01
CA PHE A 21 -15.32 -36.01 13.64
C PHE A 21 -14.65 -35.06 12.64
N SER A 22 -15.46 -34.34 11.86
CA SER A 22 -14.98 -33.10 11.24
C SER A 22 -14.96 -32.03 12.32
N SER A 23 -13.92 -32.04 13.15
CA SER A 23 -13.67 -31.00 14.16
C SER A 23 -13.43 -29.68 13.43
N CYS A 24 -14.38 -28.76 13.54
CA CYS A 24 -14.20 -27.38 13.11
C CYS A 24 -13.16 -26.78 14.07
N GLU A 25 -11.91 -26.60 13.61
CA GLU A 25 -10.88 -25.93 14.39
C GLU A 25 -11.33 -24.49 14.63
N ARG A 26 -11.76 -24.18 15.85
CA ARG A 26 -12.00 -22.80 16.27
C ARG A 26 -10.66 -22.20 16.66
N HIS A 27 -10.34 -21.06 16.08
CA HIS A 27 -9.17 -20.30 16.50
C HIS A 27 -9.43 -19.79 17.93
N THR A 28 -8.57 -20.20 18.85
CA THR A 28 -8.64 -19.78 20.25
C THR A 28 -7.42 -18.93 20.55
N SER A 29 -7.61 -17.94 21.42
CA SER A 29 -6.52 -17.09 21.86
C SER A 29 -5.53 -17.85 22.73
N SER A 30 -4.25 -17.77 22.39
CA SER A 30 -3.17 -18.35 23.19
C SER A 30 -2.98 -17.60 24.52
N SER A 31 -3.23 -16.29 24.54
CA SER A 31 -3.03 -15.43 25.72
C SER A 31 -4.18 -15.49 26.72
N THR A 32 -5.44 -15.51 26.26
CA THR A 32 -6.60 -15.41 27.15
C THR A 32 -7.46 -16.67 27.19
N GLY A 33 -7.31 -17.59 26.23
CA GLY A 33 -8.10 -18.83 26.13
C GLY A 33 -9.52 -18.64 25.61
N TRP A 34 -9.90 -17.42 25.19
CA TRP A 34 -11.20 -17.12 24.58
C TRP A 34 -11.21 -17.51 23.10
N ASP A 35 -12.38 -17.98 22.63
CA ASP A 35 -12.65 -18.24 21.22
C ASP A 35 -12.66 -16.94 20.41
N TYR A 36 -12.00 -16.93 19.26
CA TYR A 36 -12.10 -15.86 18.27
C TYR A 36 -13.36 -16.02 17.40
N ASN A 37 -13.80 -14.93 16.76
CA ASN A 37 -14.93 -14.88 15.82
C ASN A 37 -16.27 -15.36 16.41
N ASN A 38 -16.46 -15.19 17.71
CA ASN A 38 -17.71 -15.57 18.37
C ASN A 38 -18.52 -14.33 18.75
N GLN A 39 -19.70 -14.18 18.14
CA GLN A 39 -20.63 -13.08 18.40
C GLN A 39 -21.05 -13.04 19.87
N ASP A 40 -21.27 -14.19 20.51
CA ASP A 40 -21.71 -14.27 21.90
C ASP A 40 -20.66 -13.72 22.89
N ASN A 41 -19.37 -13.78 22.52
CA ASN A 41 -18.25 -13.33 23.35
C ASN A 41 -17.78 -11.90 23.00
N GLY A 42 -18.69 -11.07 22.46
CA GLY A 42 -18.41 -9.68 22.12
C GLY A 42 -17.85 -9.46 20.72
N GLY A 43 -17.82 -10.50 19.88
CA GLY A 43 -17.59 -10.35 18.44
C GLY A 43 -16.17 -9.96 18.05
N PHE A 44 -15.15 -10.35 18.82
CA PHE A 44 -13.77 -10.10 18.40
C PHE A 44 -13.46 -10.86 17.11
N GLU A 45 -13.06 -10.11 16.08
CA GLU A 45 -12.75 -10.64 14.77
C GLU A 45 -11.26 -10.92 14.61
N TYR A 46 -10.94 -12.11 14.13
CA TYR A 46 -9.62 -12.54 13.73
C TYR A 46 -9.73 -13.11 12.32
N VAL A 47 -9.00 -12.51 11.39
CA VAL A 47 -8.92 -12.96 10.00
C VAL A 47 -7.57 -13.64 9.81
N ASP A 48 -7.56 -14.83 9.22
CA ASP A 48 -6.33 -15.49 8.83
C ASP A 48 -5.68 -14.73 7.68
N PHE A 49 -4.55 -14.12 7.96
CA PHE A 49 -3.76 -13.39 6.98
C PHE A 49 -2.83 -14.35 6.23
N ILE A 50 -3.08 -14.53 4.93
CA ILE A 50 -2.26 -15.41 4.09
C ILE A 50 -1.04 -14.63 3.59
N GLU A 51 -1.25 -13.65 2.71
CA GLU A 51 -0.21 -12.78 2.15
C GLU A 51 -0.80 -11.42 1.76
N GLN A 52 0.03 -10.36 1.75
CA GLN A 52 -0.38 -9.05 1.25
C GLN A 52 -0.25 -9.01 -0.27
N GLU A 53 -1.29 -8.52 -0.97
CA GLU A 53 -1.13 -8.15 -2.38
C GLU A 53 -0.07 -7.06 -2.52
N THR A 54 0.85 -7.22 -3.48
CA THR A 54 1.84 -6.19 -3.78
C THR A 54 1.16 -4.97 -4.41
N CYS A 55 1.45 -3.79 -3.89
CA CYS A 55 1.07 -2.52 -4.51
C CYS A 55 1.50 -2.46 -5.99
N PRO A 56 0.76 -1.73 -6.84
CA PRO A 56 1.13 -1.56 -8.24
C PRO A 56 2.46 -0.83 -8.37
N GLY A 57 3.41 -1.44 -9.11
CA GLY A 57 4.73 -0.88 -9.41
C GLY A 57 5.76 -0.99 -8.27
N LEU A 58 5.42 -1.64 -7.16
CA LEU A 58 6.36 -1.89 -6.07
C LEU A 58 7.03 -3.27 -6.19
N VAL A 59 8.29 -3.32 -5.79
CA VAL A 59 9.10 -4.54 -5.66
C VAL A 59 9.49 -4.73 -4.19
N LEU A 60 9.50 -5.98 -3.74
CA LEU A 60 9.97 -6.34 -2.41
C LEU A 60 11.50 -6.22 -2.33
N VAL A 61 11.97 -5.43 -1.38
CA VAL A 61 13.37 -5.36 -0.98
C VAL A 61 13.53 -6.14 0.32
N GLU A 62 14.27 -7.25 0.27
CA GLU A 62 14.51 -8.09 1.45
C GLU A 62 15.39 -7.36 2.47
N GLY A 63 14.95 -7.36 3.73
CA GLY A 63 15.67 -6.71 4.82
C GLY A 63 17.01 -7.37 5.11
N GLY A 64 17.97 -6.57 5.55
CA GLY A 64 19.32 -7.02 5.82
C GLY A 64 20.14 -6.00 6.59
N THR A 65 21.41 -6.35 6.81
CA THR A 65 22.38 -5.45 7.43
C THR A 65 23.40 -5.00 6.39
N PHE A 66 23.67 -3.71 6.30
CA PHE A 66 24.71 -3.16 5.43
C PHE A 66 25.58 -2.15 6.15
N SER A 67 26.73 -1.84 5.57
CA SER A 67 27.60 -0.76 6.04
C SER A 67 27.25 0.51 5.27
N MET A 68 26.57 1.44 5.95
CA MET A 68 26.14 2.73 5.41
C MET A 68 27.32 3.71 5.39
N GLY A 69 27.44 4.50 4.31
CA GLY A 69 28.51 5.48 4.10
C GLY A 69 29.61 5.04 3.11
N LYS A 70 30.38 6.01 2.61
CA LYS A 70 31.46 5.78 1.62
C LYS A 70 32.54 4.85 2.21
N VAL A 71 32.70 3.66 1.62
CA VAL A 71 33.85 2.77 1.86
C VAL A 71 35.00 3.03 0.89
N GLU A 72 34.71 3.66 -0.26
CA GLU A 72 35.72 3.97 -1.27
C GLU A 72 36.39 5.32 -1.02
N GLN A 73 37.71 5.35 -1.24
CA GLN A 73 38.54 6.52 -0.99
C GLN A 73 38.36 7.55 -2.11
N ASP A 74 37.68 8.65 -1.78
CA ASP A 74 37.50 9.79 -2.69
C ASP A 74 38.84 10.55 -2.87
N VAL A 75 39.17 10.95 -4.10
CA VAL A 75 40.44 11.64 -4.42
C VAL A 75 40.55 12.99 -3.72
N VAL A 76 39.40 13.56 -3.30
CA VAL A 76 39.29 14.90 -2.70
C VAL A 76 39.48 14.91 -1.16
N TYR A 77 39.72 13.77 -0.49
CA TYR A 77 40.03 13.72 0.96
C TYR A 77 39.03 14.41 1.92
N ASP A 78 37.79 14.70 1.49
CA ASP A 78 36.72 15.10 2.42
C ASP A 78 36.18 13.85 3.14
N TRP A 79 36.66 13.61 4.36
CA TRP A 79 36.23 12.51 5.24
C TRP A 79 35.07 12.95 6.14
N ASP A 80 33.88 13.13 5.58
CA ASP A 80 32.69 13.50 6.36
C ASP A 80 31.75 12.33 6.71
N ASN A 81 32.04 11.10 6.24
CA ASN A 81 31.14 9.96 6.49
C ASN A 81 31.89 8.77 7.12
N ALA A 82 31.68 8.55 8.42
CA ALA A 82 32.20 7.37 9.11
C ALA A 82 31.28 6.17 8.85
N PRO A 83 31.80 5.04 8.34
CA PRO A 83 30.97 3.90 8.00
C PRO A 83 30.32 3.32 9.25
N ARG A 84 29.00 3.14 9.21
CA ARG A 84 28.22 2.56 10.31
C ARG A 84 27.37 1.39 9.82
N ARG A 85 27.26 0.34 10.63
CA ARG A 85 26.38 -0.79 10.32
C ARG A 85 24.94 -0.42 10.63
N VAL A 86 24.06 -0.53 9.63
CA VAL A 86 22.63 -0.26 9.75
C VAL A 86 21.85 -1.51 9.35
N THR A 87 20.81 -1.82 10.12
CA THR A 87 19.85 -2.89 9.80
C THR A 87 18.60 -2.25 9.23
N VAL A 88 18.14 -2.73 8.08
CA VAL A 88 16.91 -2.29 7.41
C VAL A 88 15.94 -3.46 7.36
N SER A 89 14.71 -3.24 7.79
CA SER A 89 13.63 -4.24 7.68
C SER A 89 13.22 -4.44 6.22
N SER A 90 12.61 -5.56 5.86
CA SER A 90 12.07 -5.74 4.50
C SER A 90 11.00 -4.68 4.22
N PHE A 91 11.01 -4.12 3.01
CA PHE A 91 10.05 -3.08 2.60
C PHE A 91 9.82 -3.15 1.10
N TYR A 92 8.80 -2.43 0.64
CA TYR A 92 8.47 -2.32 -0.77
C TYR A 92 8.96 -0.97 -1.32
N MET A 93 9.57 -0.97 -2.50
CA MET A 93 10.06 0.23 -3.19
C MET A 93 9.58 0.24 -4.63
N ASP A 94 9.33 1.43 -5.19
CA ASP A 94 9.02 1.56 -6.62
C ASP A 94 10.18 1.04 -7.46
N GLU A 95 9.86 0.28 -8.51
CA GLU A 95 10.85 -0.25 -9.45
C GLU A 95 11.55 0.88 -10.25
N THR A 96 10.81 1.93 -10.58
CA THR A 96 11.26 3.07 -11.38
C THR A 96 10.93 4.39 -10.71
N GLU A 97 11.61 5.47 -11.12
CA GLU A 97 11.25 6.79 -10.64
C GLU A 97 9.84 7.20 -11.08
N VAL A 98 9.24 8.13 -10.33
CA VAL A 98 7.95 8.70 -10.71
C VAL A 98 8.07 9.42 -12.04
N THR A 99 7.34 8.95 -13.04
CA THR A 99 7.33 9.52 -14.39
C THR A 99 6.51 10.81 -14.48
N ASN A 100 6.73 11.58 -15.55
CA ASN A 100 5.94 12.77 -15.85
C ASN A 100 4.45 12.44 -16.00
N VAL A 101 4.08 11.29 -16.57
CA VAL A 101 2.67 10.89 -16.71
C VAL A 101 2.02 10.61 -15.36
N ASN A 102 2.71 9.91 -14.45
CA ASN A 102 2.21 9.64 -13.10
C ASN A 102 1.97 10.94 -12.33
N TYR A 103 2.91 11.89 -12.43
CA TYR A 103 2.76 13.18 -11.76
C TYR A 103 1.65 14.04 -12.39
N ARG A 104 1.45 13.97 -13.70
CA ARG A 104 0.35 14.67 -14.37
C ARG A 104 -1.02 14.10 -14.01
N GLU A 105 -1.13 12.79 -13.80
CA GLU A 105 -2.34 12.16 -13.27
C GLU A 105 -2.71 12.78 -11.91
N TYR A 106 -1.72 12.93 -11.03
CA TYR A 106 -1.88 13.60 -9.74
C TYR A 106 -2.37 15.05 -9.89
N ILE A 107 -1.73 15.84 -10.75
CA ILE A 107 -2.15 17.23 -10.99
C ILE A 107 -3.57 17.31 -11.56
N TYR A 108 -3.91 16.41 -12.48
CA TYR A 108 -5.25 16.33 -13.05
C TYR A 108 -6.29 15.98 -11.98
N TRP A 109 -5.98 15.03 -11.09
CA TRP A 109 -6.85 14.70 -9.96
C TRP A 109 -7.05 15.90 -9.03
N LEU A 110 -5.98 16.62 -8.68
CA LEU A 110 -6.08 17.83 -7.86
C LEU A 110 -6.97 18.89 -8.52
N GLN A 111 -6.81 19.11 -9.83
CA GLN A 111 -7.62 20.07 -10.57
C GLN A 111 -9.11 19.72 -10.56
N ARG A 112 -9.44 18.42 -10.65
CA ARG A 112 -10.82 17.93 -10.64
C ARG A 112 -11.45 18.02 -9.26
N VAL A 113 -10.73 17.63 -8.21
CA VAL A 113 -11.26 17.49 -6.85
C VAL A 113 -11.28 18.83 -6.11
N PHE A 114 -10.23 19.63 -6.22
CA PHE A 114 -10.08 20.91 -5.52
C PHE A 114 -10.41 22.10 -6.43
N LEU A 115 -11.57 22.07 -7.06
CA LEU A 115 -12.02 23.15 -7.95
C LEU A 115 -12.11 24.49 -7.23
N ASP A 116 -12.57 24.48 -5.96
CA ASP A 116 -12.72 25.67 -5.12
C ASP A 116 -11.39 26.22 -4.61
N TYR A 117 -10.32 25.40 -4.62
CA TYR A 117 -9.01 25.74 -4.08
C TYR A 117 -7.90 25.55 -5.13
N PRO A 118 -7.85 26.39 -6.18
CA PRO A 118 -6.87 26.27 -7.25
C PRO A 118 -5.42 26.48 -6.77
N GLU A 119 -5.22 27.07 -5.60
CA GLU A 119 -3.91 27.21 -4.96
C GLU A 119 -3.25 25.85 -4.68
N VAL A 120 -4.03 24.83 -4.31
CA VAL A 120 -3.50 23.49 -4.01
C VAL A 120 -2.82 22.91 -5.25
N MET A 121 -3.49 22.99 -6.40
CA MET A 121 -2.92 22.56 -7.68
C MET A 121 -1.68 23.38 -8.06
N LYS A 122 -1.73 24.71 -7.90
CA LYS A 122 -0.58 25.58 -8.23
C LYS A 122 0.64 25.26 -7.38
N GLN A 123 0.46 24.96 -6.11
CA GLN A 123 1.54 24.56 -5.20
C GLN A 123 2.12 23.19 -5.53
N ALA A 124 1.34 22.31 -6.16
CA ALA A 124 1.79 21.00 -6.61
C ALA A 124 2.53 21.03 -7.96
N LEU A 125 2.46 22.11 -8.74
CA LEU A 125 3.16 22.17 -10.03
C LEU A 125 4.70 22.12 -9.85
N PRO A 126 5.41 21.36 -10.70
CA PRO A 126 6.86 21.31 -10.68
C PRO A 126 7.46 22.63 -11.19
N ASP A 127 8.62 22.99 -10.66
CA ASP A 127 9.38 24.14 -11.14
C ASP A 127 10.08 23.82 -12.47
N THR A 128 9.58 24.42 -13.55
CA THR A 128 10.14 24.26 -14.89
C THR A 128 11.44 25.05 -15.11
N LEU A 129 11.76 26.01 -14.24
CA LEU A 129 12.97 26.85 -14.35
C LEU A 129 14.25 26.10 -13.99
N VAL A 130 14.15 24.88 -13.45
CA VAL A 130 15.30 24.00 -13.20
C VAL A 130 16.15 23.74 -14.44
N TRP A 131 15.54 23.80 -15.63
CA TRP A 131 16.23 23.62 -16.92
C TRP A 131 16.95 24.89 -17.40
N LEU A 132 16.61 26.05 -16.84
CA LEU A 132 17.14 27.34 -17.28
C LEU A 132 18.61 27.46 -16.89
N SER A 133 19.47 27.64 -17.88
CA SER A 133 20.88 27.96 -17.67
C SER A 133 21.23 29.25 -18.42
N LYS A 134 22.03 30.13 -17.80
CA LYS A 134 22.28 31.49 -18.33
C LYS A 134 22.92 31.52 -19.72
N LEU A 135 23.63 30.46 -20.12
CA LEU A 135 24.39 30.38 -21.38
C LEU A 135 24.07 29.11 -22.18
N GLY A 136 23.13 28.28 -21.74
CA GLY A 136 22.78 27.02 -22.39
C GLY A 136 21.46 27.11 -23.15
N TYR A 137 21.37 26.40 -24.27
CA TYR A 137 20.15 26.29 -25.08
C TYR A 137 19.24 25.20 -24.52
N ASN A 138 18.57 25.48 -23.40
CA ASN A 138 17.68 24.53 -22.70
C ASN A 138 16.20 24.97 -22.69
N ASP A 139 15.87 26.07 -23.38
CA ASP A 139 14.51 26.62 -23.46
C ASP A 139 13.45 25.57 -23.89
N PRO A 140 13.73 24.64 -24.84
CA PRO A 140 12.75 23.61 -25.20
C PRO A 140 12.39 22.68 -24.03
N TYR A 141 13.33 22.39 -23.12
CA TYR A 141 13.05 21.52 -21.97
C TYR A 141 12.15 22.22 -20.95
N MET A 142 12.32 23.53 -20.74
CA MET A 142 11.43 24.30 -19.87
C MET A 142 9.97 24.22 -20.34
N GLU A 143 9.73 24.30 -21.65
CA GLU A 143 8.36 24.28 -22.20
C GLU A 143 7.78 22.88 -22.31
N TYR A 144 8.59 21.92 -22.79
CA TYR A 144 8.11 20.63 -23.26
C TYR A 144 8.32 19.49 -22.28
N TYR A 145 9.32 19.53 -21.40
CA TYR A 145 9.71 18.35 -20.60
C TYR A 145 8.54 17.77 -19.80
N PHE A 146 7.81 18.62 -19.05
CA PHE A 146 6.68 18.15 -18.26
C PHE A 146 5.40 17.92 -19.09
N ARG A 147 5.23 18.62 -20.22
CA ARG A 147 3.93 18.72 -20.92
C ARG A 147 3.84 17.86 -22.18
N HIS A 148 4.94 17.66 -22.89
CA HIS A 148 4.94 17.04 -24.21
C HIS A 148 4.87 15.50 -24.10
N PRO A 149 4.07 14.82 -24.95
CA PRO A 149 3.94 13.36 -24.91
C PRO A 149 5.25 12.58 -25.00
N ALA A 150 6.22 13.08 -25.77
CA ALA A 150 7.53 12.43 -25.93
C ALA A 150 8.32 12.27 -24.61
N TYR A 151 8.00 13.05 -23.57
CA TYR A 151 8.66 12.99 -22.27
C TYR A 151 7.79 12.34 -21.18
N GLN A 152 6.66 11.69 -21.53
CA GLN A 152 5.71 11.14 -20.55
C GLN A 152 6.33 10.09 -19.60
N GLU A 153 7.21 9.24 -20.12
CA GLU A 153 7.85 8.15 -19.36
C GLU A 153 9.16 8.57 -18.69
N TYR A 154 9.59 9.83 -18.86
CA TYR A 154 10.78 10.36 -18.21
C TYR A 154 10.49 10.73 -16.76
N PRO A 155 11.49 10.67 -15.87
CA PRO A 155 11.31 11.02 -14.47
C PRO A 155 10.88 12.48 -14.31
N VAL A 156 10.01 12.74 -13.34
CA VAL A 156 9.59 14.10 -13.01
C VAL A 156 10.76 14.87 -12.38
N VAL A 157 10.97 16.11 -12.82
CA VAL A 157 12.06 16.99 -12.36
C VAL A 157 11.47 18.33 -11.92
N GLY A 158 12.12 19.00 -10.97
CA GLY A 158 11.64 20.27 -10.42
C GLY A 158 10.63 20.13 -9.29
N VAL A 159 10.60 18.96 -8.63
CA VAL A 159 9.70 18.67 -7.51
C VAL A 159 10.46 18.83 -6.19
N ASN A 160 9.84 19.50 -5.21
CA ASN A 160 10.39 19.64 -3.87
C ASN A 160 9.99 18.46 -2.96
N TRP A 161 10.66 18.31 -1.81
CA TRP A 161 10.39 17.21 -0.87
C TRP A 161 8.95 17.17 -0.36
N LYS A 162 8.34 18.35 -0.12
CA LYS A 162 6.95 18.45 0.34
C LYS A 162 5.98 17.95 -0.73
N GLN A 163 6.15 18.39 -1.97
CA GLN A 163 5.37 17.96 -3.13
C GLN A 163 5.50 16.45 -3.37
N ALA A 164 6.70 15.89 -3.21
CA ALA A 164 6.92 14.45 -3.33
C ALA A 164 6.19 13.66 -2.22
N ARG A 165 6.23 14.14 -0.98
CA ARG A 165 5.48 13.54 0.14
C ARG A 165 3.97 13.63 -0.07
N ASP A 166 3.48 14.78 -0.53
CA ASP A 166 2.05 15.00 -0.77
C ASP A 166 1.56 14.12 -1.94
N PHE A 167 2.40 13.85 -2.94
CA PHE A 167 2.15 12.84 -3.98
C PHE A 167 2.05 11.42 -3.41
N CYS A 168 2.94 11.01 -2.49
CA CYS A 168 2.83 9.71 -1.82
C CYS A 168 1.52 9.56 -1.01
N ALA A 169 1.09 10.63 -0.33
CA ALA A 169 -0.19 10.63 0.38
C ALA A 169 -1.36 10.42 -0.59
N TRP A 170 -1.41 11.19 -1.69
CA TRP A 170 -2.41 11.02 -2.73
C TRP A 170 -2.43 9.60 -3.33
N ARG A 171 -1.25 9.03 -3.62
CA ARG A 171 -1.15 7.66 -4.15
C ARG A 171 -1.70 6.63 -3.16
N THR A 172 -1.48 6.83 -1.86
CA THR A 172 -2.06 5.98 -0.81
C THR A 172 -3.58 5.97 -0.92
N ASP A 173 -4.19 7.15 -0.95
CA ASP A 173 -5.64 7.28 -1.01
C ASP A 173 -6.20 6.67 -2.30
N ARG A 174 -5.59 6.94 -3.46
CA ARG A 174 -6.04 6.41 -4.75
C ARG A 174 -5.95 4.90 -4.86
N VAL A 175 -4.89 4.30 -4.34
CA VAL A 175 -4.71 2.84 -4.39
C VAL A 175 -5.68 2.15 -3.44
N ASN A 176 -5.84 2.66 -2.22
CA ASN A 176 -6.80 2.09 -1.26
C ASN A 176 -8.24 2.24 -1.74
N GLU A 177 -8.59 3.38 -2.33
CA GLU A 177 -9.90 3.59 -2.96
C GLU A 177 -10.16 2.56 -4.06
N LEU A 178 -9.16 2.33 -4.93
CA LEU A 178 -9.26 1.35 -6.02
C LEU A 178 -9.45 -0.07 -5.50
N ILE A 179 -8.76 -0.44 -4.41
CA ILE A 179 -8.92 -1.74 -3.76
C ILE A 179 -10.32 -1.88 -3.20
N MET A 180 -10.84 -0.87 -2.49
CA MET A 180 -12.21 -0.90 -1.97
C MET A 180 -13.27 -1.03 -3.07
N ILE A 181 -13.07 -0.37 -4.22
CA ILE A 181 -13.96 -0.49 -5.37
C ILE A 181 -13.86 -1.90 -5.99
N ARG A 182 -12.64 -2.44 -6.10
CA ARG A 182 -12.37 -3.80 -6.63
C ARG A 182 -13.02 -4.87 -5.76
N GLU A 183 -12.86 -4.78 -4.45
CA GLU A 183 -13.50 -5.68 -3.46
C GLU A 183 -15.00 -5.45 -3.35
N GLY A 184 -15.51 -4.35 -3.91
CA GLY A 184 -16.94 -4.12 -4.02
C GLY A 184 -17.58 -3.40 -2.84
N LEU A 185 -16.77 -2.78 -2.00
CA LEU A 185 -17.22 -2.06 -0.81
C LEU A 185 -17.67 -0.65 -1.15
N LEU A 186 -17.03 -0.02 -2.14
CA LEU A 186 -17.37 1.31 -2.63
C LEU A 186 -17.80 1.27 -4.10
N PHE A 187 -18.72 2.16 -4.47
CA PHE A 187 -18.98 2.48 -5.87
C PHE A 187 -17.91 3.43 -6.41
N MET A 188 -17.60 3.27 -7.69
CA MET A 188 -16.78 4.25 -8.41
C MET A 188 -17.56 5.55 -8.56
N ASP A 189 -17.08 6.62 -7.96
CA ASP A 189 -17.65 7.96 -8.11
C ASP A 189 -16.78 8.84 -9.04
N PRO A 190 -17.25 9.15 -10.26
CA PRO A 190 -16.54 10.02 -11.18
C PRO A 190 -16.50 11.49 -10.75
N ASN A 191 -17.36 11.91 -9.82
CA ASN A 191 -17.63 13.32 -9.50
C ASN A 191 -17.21 13.72 -8.07
N GLN A 192 -16.26 13.02 -7.46
CA GLN A 192 -15.66 13.40 -6.18
C GLN A 192 -15.13 14.83 -6.17
N GLN A 193 -15.60 15.66 -5.24
CA GLN A 193 -15.20 17.06 -5.08
C GLN A 193 -15.05 17.44 -3.62
N GLY A 194 -14.08 18.32 -3.33
CA GLY A 194 -13.88 18.91 -2.01
C GLY A 194 -13.71 17.85 -0.91
N GLU A 195 -14.56 17.94 0.12
CA GLU A 195 -14.56 17.05 1.30
C GLU A 195 -15.11 15.64 1.01
N GLU A 196 -15.76 15.44 -0.14
CA GLU A 196 -16.32 14.15 -0.54
C GLU A 196 -15.29 13.26 -1.25
N ASN A 197 -14.03 13.69 -1.32
CA ASN A 197 -12.95 12.85 -1.83
C ASN A 197 -12.54 11.76 -0.83
N PHE A 198 -12.10 10.64 -1.37
CA PHE A 198 -11.61 9.55 -0.52
C PHE A 198 -10.29 9.94 0.15
N ASN A 199 -10.23 9.76 1.47
CA ASN A 199 -9.02 9.86 2.27
C ASN A 199 -8.96 8.70 3.26
N THR A 200 -7.84 7.99 3.28
CA THR A 200 -7.65 6.78 4.09
C THR A 200 -7.76 7.06 5.59
N ASP A 201 -7.14 8.14 6.07
CA ASP A 201 -7.15 8.51 7.49
C ASP A 201 -8.55 9.00 7.92
N ALA A 202 -9.24 9.77 7.06
CA ALA A 202 -10.61 10.21 7.32
C ALA A 202 -11.61 9.04 7.35
N TYR A 203 -11.40 8.02 6.50
CA TYR A 203 -12.17 6.80 6.49
C TYR A 203 -12.01 6.02 7.80
N PHE A 204 -10.78 5.83 8.28
CA PHE A 204 -10.53 5.18 9.56
C PHE A 204 -11.05 5.97 10.77
N ALA A 205 -11.06 7.30 10.67
CA ALA A 205 -11.67 8.16 11.68
C ALA A 205 -13.21 8.14 11.65
N GLY A 206 -13.84 7.47 10.67
CA GLY A 206 -15.29 7.46 10.48
C GLY A 206 -15.86 8.80 10.02
N GLN A 207 -15.01 9.71 9.54
CA GLN A 207 -15.40 11.03 9.03
C GLN A 207 -15.82 10.97 7.56
N TYR A 208 -15.32 9.97 6.82
CA TYR A 208 -15.69 9.73 5.43
C TYR A 208 -16.64 8.54 5.32
N VAL A 209 -17.82 8.79 4.74
CA VAL A 209 -18.80 7.75 4.39
C VAL A 209 -19.10 7.95 2.90
N GLY A 210 -18.27 7.36 2.04
CA GLY A 210 -18.45 7.40 0.60
C GLY A 210 -19.70 6.65 0.13
N MET A 211 -19.82 6.42 -1.18
CA MET A 211 -20.92 5.62 -1.72
C MET A 211 -20.68 4.13 -1.45
N VAL A 212 -21.14 3.65 -0.30
CA VAL A 212 -21.03 2.24 0.10
C VAL A 212 -21.93 1.38 -0.80
N ARG A 213 -21.34 0.31 -1.34
CA ARG A 213 -22.07 -0.72 -2.11
C ARG A 213 -22.47 -1.86 -1.20
N ASP A 214 -21.48 -2.66 -0.80
CA ASP A 214 -21.67 -3.81 0.08
C ASP A 214 -21.00 -3.50 1.43
N PRO A 215 -21.78 -3.31 2.52
CA PRO A 215 -21.20 -3.04 3.83
C PRO A 215 -20.52 -4.30 4.38
N TYR A 216 -19.39 -4.12 5.06
CA TYR A 216 -18.65 -5.24 5.64
C TYR A 216 -19.37 -5.75 6.90
N PRO A 217 -19.56 -7.09 7.06
CA PRO A 217 -20.27 -7.63 8.21
C PRO A 217 -19.48 -7.38 9.51
N ASP A 218 -20.19 -7.12 10.60
CA ASP A 218 -19.62 -7.00 11.94
C ASP A 218 -20.08 -8.19 12.80
N LEU A 219 -19.15 -8.84 13.51
CA LEU A 219 -19.47 -9.90 14.46
C LEU A 219 -19.90 -9.37 15.83
N ASN A 220 -19.91 -8.06 16.04
CA ASN A 220 -20.44 -7.46 17.26
C ASN A 220 -21.94 -7.74 17.43
N PRO A 221 -22.43 -8.11 18.63
CA PRO A 221 -23.87 -8.24 18.88
C PRO A 221 -24.72 -6.98 18.65
N ASN A 222 -24.11 -5.80 18.64
CA ASN A 222 -24.84 -4.52 18.61
C ASN A 222 -24.96 -3.91 17.22
N SER A 223 -24.17 -4.37 16.25
CA SER A 223 -24.10 -3.85 14.89
C SER A 223 -23.99 -4.99 13.89
N ASP A 224 -24.78 -4.94 12.83
CA ASP A 224 -24.71 -5.94 11.76
C ASP A 224 -23.57 -5.65 10.77
N PHE A 225 -23.14 -4.38 10.69
CA PHE A 225 -22.17 -3.90 9.71
C PHE A 225 -21.18 -2.90 10.29
N ARG A 226 -19.98 -2.86 9.69
CA ARG A 226 -18.90 -1.94 10.05
C ARG A 226 -18.12 -1.44 8.83
N ASN A 227 -17.33 -0.39 9.05
CA ASN A 227 -16.31 0.02 8.10
C ASN A 227 -15.12 -0.94 8.15
N LEU A 228 -14.35 -0.98 7.06
CA LEU A 228 -13.07 -1.68 7.03
C LEU A 228 -12.11 -1.06 8.03
N ARG A 229 -11.30 -1.93 8.61
CA ARG A 229 -10.20 -1.53 9.49
C ARG A 229 -8.90 -2.05 8.90
N MET A 230 -7.76 -1.59 9.44
CA MET A 230 -6.46 -2.04 8.97
C MET A 230 -6.26 -3.55 9.27
N GLU A 231 -6.87 -4.05 10.34
CA GLU A 231 -6.79 -5.44 10.79
C GLU A 231 -7.41 -6.42 9.79
N ASP A 232 -8.26 -5.95 8.88
CA ASP A 232 -8.88 -6.81 7.86
C ASP A 232 -7.89 -7.24 6.77
N GLY A 233 -6.71 -6.62 6.70
CA GLY A 233 -5.64 -6.96 5.75
C GLY A 233 -5.93 -6.59 4.28
N ILE A 234 -7.11 -6.02 4.00
CA ILE A 234 -7.52 -5.62 2.65
C ILE A 234 -6.79 -4.33 2.21
N LEU A 235 -6.67 -3.36 3.10
CA LEU A 235 -6.07 -2.06 2.78
C LEU A 235 -4.55 -2.09 2.91
N LEU A 236 -3.89 -1.28 2.08
CA LEU A 236 -2.44 -1.23 2.05
C LEU A 236 -1.90 -0.12 2.97
N PRO A 237 -0.70 -0.31 3.54
CA PRO A 237 -0.05 0.72 4.32
C PRO A 237 0.31 1.93 3.45
N ARG A 238 0.45 3.09 4.08
CA ARG A 238 0.76 4.36 3.39
C ARG A 238 2.09 4.33 2.65
N TYR A 239 2.07 4.91 1.45
CA TYR A 239 3.29 5.25 0.73
C TYR A 239 4.00 6.40 1.44
N ARG A 240 5.32 6.32 1.50
CA ARG A 240 6.18 7.37 2.04
C ARG A 240 7.49 7.41 1.28
N LEU A 241 8.19 8.53 1.44
CA LEU A 241 9.56 8.62 0.97
C LEU A 241 10.45 7.67 1.80
N PRO A 242 11.41 6.99 1.15
CA PRO A 242 12.38 6.16 1.86
C PRO A 242 13.29 7.03 2.72
N THR A 243 13.78 6.44 3.80
CA THR A 243 14.88 7.02 4.57
C THR A 243 16.19 6.89 3.78
N GLU A 244 17.19 7.68 4.14
CA GLU A 244 18.53 7.60 3.53
C GLU A 244 19.10 6.17 3.60
N ALA A 245 18.93 5.50 4.75
CA ALA A 245 19.39 4.13 4.93
C ALA A 245 18.63 3.13 4.04
N GLU A 246 17.32 3.27 3.89
CA GLU A 246 16.52 2.42 2.99
C GLU A 246 16.91 2.64 1.53
N TRP A 247 17.17 3.89 1.13
CA TRP A 247 17.57 4.23 -0.23
C TRP A 247 18.99 3.74 -0.57
N GLU A 248 19.97 4.00 0.30
CA GLU A 248 21.33 3.45 0.14
C GLU A 248 21.33 1.93 0.15
N PHE A 249 20.53 1.31 1.03
CA PHE A 249 20.38 -0.15 1.07
C PHE A 249 19.81 -0.68 -0.24
N ALA A 250 18.72 -0.11 -0.76
CA ALA A 250 18.15 -0.54 -2.04
C ALA A 250 19.14 -0.37 -3.21
N ALA A 251 19.95 0.70 -3.21
CA ALA A 251 20.95 0.96 -4.25
C ALA A 251 22.18 0.05 -4.16
N LEU A 252 22.65 -0.26 -2.94
CA LEU A 252 23.92 -0.95 -2.71
C LEU A 252 23.79 -2.44 -2.38
N ALA A 253 22.69 -2.89 -1.76
CA ALA A 253 22.60 -4.21 -1.14
C ALA A 253 22.72 -5.38 -2.12
N ASN A 254 22.43 -5.16 -3.41
CA ASN A 254 22.64 -6.17 -4.46
C ASN A 254 24.06 -6.18 -5.04
N ILE A 255 24.91 -5.19 -4.71
CA ILE A 255 26.32 -5.17 -5.09
C ILE A 255 27.09 -6.08 -4.10
N GLY A 256 26.92 -7.40 -4.25
CA GLY A 256 27.68 -8.40 -3.49
C GLY A 256 26.92 -9.64 -3.01
N ASN A 257 25.58 -9.66 -3.12
CA ASN A 257 24.74 -10.81 -2.75
C ASN A 257 24.36 -11.72 -3.92
N THR A 258 24.82 -11.42 -5.14
CA THR A 258 24.68 -12.30 -6.31
C THR A 258 25.84 -13.30 -6.33
N TYR A 259 25.58 -14.51 -5.80
CA TYR A 259 26.42 -15.69 -5.99
C TYR A 259 25.91 -16.55 -7.14
#